data_AF-A0A8X8ARP9-F1
#
_entry.id   AF-A0A8X8ARP9-F1
#
_cell.length_a   1.000
_cell.length_b   1.000
_cell.length_c   1.000
_cell.angle_alpha   90.00
_cell.angle_beta   90.00
_cell.angle_gamma   90.00
#
_symmetry.space_group_name_H-M   'P 1'
#
loop_
_entity.id
_entity.type
_entity.pdbx_description
1 polymer ?
#
loop_
_entity_poly.entity_id
_entity_poly.type
_entity_poly.pdbx_seq_one_letter_code
_entity_poly.pdbx_strand_id
1 'polypeptide(L)'
;MCRYAVDRSQGGLVEIEIWYFCTASLLNYIARRVIALMKLPLLEQLDVSSSPLSGESLGVVGQSCPNLKTMKLSHVGNILPGNEEDDDDLAI
;
A
#
# COMPACT_ATOMS: atom_id res chain seq x y z
N MET A 1 -11.76 -12.52 2.49
CA MET A 1 -10.56 -13.27 2.94
C MET A 1 -9.67 -12.42 3.85
N CYS A 2 -9.05 -11.34 3.39
CA CYS A 2 -8.10 -10.57 4.23
C CYS A 2 -8.69 -9.93 5.49
N ARG A 3 -9.89 -9.34 5.43
CA ARG A 3 -10.55 -8.81 6.64
C ARG A 3 -10.71 -9.87 7.73
N TYR A 4 -11.10 -11.07 7.32
CA TYR A 4 -11.27 -12.20 8.23
C TYR A 4 -9.93 -12.66 8.83
N ALA A 5 -8.84 -12.68 8.05
CA ALA A 5 -7.51 -13.00 8.56
C ALA A 5 -7.02 -11.96 9.59
N VAL A 6 -7.25 -10.67 9.31
CA VAL A 6 -6.92 -9.58 10.23
C VAL A 6 -7.70 -9.72 11.53
N ASP A 7 -9.00 -9.99 11.43
CA ASP A 7 -9.89 -10.16 12.57
C ASP A 7 -9.52 -11.37 13.43
N ARG A 8 -9.16 -12.49 12.80
CA ARG A 8 -8.72 -13.69 13.51
C ARG A 8 -7.31 -13.58 14.09
N SER A 9 -6.48 -12.67 13.60
CA SER A 9 -5.11 -12.54 14.08
C SER A 9 -5.00 -12.00 15.50
N GLN A 10 -6.02 -11.28 15.99
CA GLN A 10 -6.03 -10.62 17.31
C GLN A 10 -4.74 -9.82 17.63
N GLY A 11 -4.08 -9.24 16.61
CA GLY A 11 -2.83 -8.50 16.80
C GLY A 11 -1.55 -9.33 16.61
N GLY A 12 -1.64 -10.64 16.37
CA GLY A 12 -0.51 -11.53 16.13
C GLY A 12 0.02 -11.55 14.69
N LEU A 13 -0.43 -10.63 13.85
CA LEU A 13 -0.03 -10.55 12.44
C LEU A 13 1.33 -9.86 12.34
N VAL A 14 2.33 -10.59 11.86
CA VAL A 14 3.72 -10.12 11.74
C VAL A 14 4.00 -9.54 10.35
N GLU A 15 3.46 -10.22 9.34
CA GLU A 15 3.64 -9.89 7.93
C GLU A 15 2.32 -10.12 7.20
N ILE A 16 1.96 -9.18 6.35
CA ILE A 16 0.81 -9.32 5.45
C ILE A 16 1.16 -8.81 4.06
N GLU A 17 0.93 -9.67 3.08
CA GLU A 17 1.11 -9.34 1.68
C GLU A 17 -0.26 -9.30 1.00
N ILE A 18 -0.54 -8.21 0.29
CA ILE A 18 -1.80 -7.97 -0.38
C ILE A 18 -1.51 -7.54 -1.81
N TRP A 19 -1.66 -8.48 -2.73
CA TRP A 19 -1.35 -8.29 -4.15
C TRP A 19 -2.64 -8.17 -4.97
N TYR A 20 -2.65 -7.33 -6.01
CA TYR A 20 -3.72 -7.17 -7.01
C TYR A 20 -5.10 -6.68 -6.53
N PHE A 21 -5.52 -6.99 -5.29
CA PHE A 21 -6.86 -6.67 -4.78
C PHE A 21 -6.83 -5.65 -3.62
N CYS A 22 -5.67 -5.07 -3.30
CA CYS A 22 -5.61 -4.04 -2.27
C CYS A 22 -6.26 -2.76 -2.79
N THR A 23 -7.38 -2.40 -2.17
CA THR A 23 -8.09 -1.14 -2.41
C THR A 23 -7.84 -0.19 -1.25
N ALA A 24 -8.00 1.12 -1.48
CA ALA A 24 -7.92 2.12 -0.41
C ALA A 24 -8.82 1.77 0.79
N SER A 25 -10.02 1.22 0.54
CA SER A 25 -10.94 0.77 1.57
C SER A 25 -10.44 -0.43 2.36
N LEU A 26 -9.73 -1.37 1.73
CA LEU A 26 -9.13 -2.52 2.40
C LEU A 26 -7.94 -2.08 3.27
N LEU A 27 -7.11 -1.18 2.75
CA LEU A 27 -5.98 -0.61 3.48
C LEU A 27 -6.44 0.19 4.70
N ASN A 28 -7.45 1.04 4.52
CA ASN A 28 -8.04 1.82 5.60
C ASN A 28 -8.70 0.90 6.65
N TYR A 29 -9.33 -0.19 6.21
CA TYR A 29 -9.85 -1.20 7.14
C TYR A 29 -8.73 -1.83 7.98
N ILE A 30 -7.60 -2.22 7.36
CA ILE A 30 -6.46 -2.78 8.09
C ILE A 30 -5.93 -1.75 9.07
N ALA A 31 -5.67 -0.52 8.63
CA ALA A 31 -5.16 0.54 9.49
C ALA A 31 -6.13 0.88 10.64
N ARG A 32 -7.44 0.96 10.38
CA ARG A 32 -8.47 1.10 11.43
C ARG A 32 -8.49 -0.09 12.37
N ARG A 33 -8.28 -1.32 11.88
CA ARG A 33 -8.20 -2.49 12.75
C ARG A 33 -6.93 -2.50 13.57
N VAL A 34 -5.80 -2.02 13.04
CA VAL A 34 -4.57 -1.79 13.81
C VAL A 34 -4.85 -0.80 14.97
N ILE A 35 -5.51 0.32 14.67
CA ILE A 35 -5.90 1.32 15.67
C ILE A 35 -6.90 0.76 16.67
N ALA A 36 -7.95 0.08 16.20
CA ALA A 36 -9.05 -0.42 17.03
C ALA A 36 -8.67 -1.64 17.87
N LEU A 37 -7.79 -2.51 17.36
CA LEU A 37 -7.16 -3.57 18.13
C LEU A 37 -6.01 -3.03 19.00
N MET A 38 -5.79 -1.70 19.00
CA MET A 38 -4.85 -0.96 19.84
C MET A 38 -3.39 -1.39 19.72
N LYS A 39 -3.06 -2.33 18.82
CA LYS A 39 -1.73 -2.82 18.46
C LYS A 39 -1.93 -4.04 17.57
N LEU A 40 -1.57 -3.93 16.31
CA LEU A 40 -0.81 -5.01 15.66
C LEU A 40 0.64 -4.71 16.00
N PRO A 41 1.09 -4.95 17.26
CA PRO A 41 2.39 -4.47 17.69
C PRO A 41 3.52 -5.17 16.97
N LEU A 42 3.22 -6.32 16.37
CA LEU A 42 4.17 -7.19 15.73
C LEU A 42 4.19 -7.02 14.22
N LEU A 43 3.33 -6.15 13.65
CA LEU A 43 3.32 -5.96 12.21
C LEU A 43 4.57 -5.19 11.81
N GLU A 44 5.55 -5.93 11.33
CA GLU A 44 6.84 -5.42 10.89
C GLU A 44 6.87 -5.19 9.39
N GLN A 45 6.08 -5.96 8.63
CA GLN A 45 6.11 -5.95 7.17
C GLN A 45 4.72 -5.84 6.57
N LEU A 46 4.56 -4.90 5.63
CA LEU A 46 3.36 -4.73 4.82
C LEU A 46 3.74 -4.60 3.35
N ASP A 47 3.25 -5.53 2.54
CA ASP A 47 3.41 -5.47 1.09
C ASP A 47 2.06 -5.16 0.42
N VAL A 48 2.02 -4.04 -0.30
CA VAL A 48 0.89 -3.60 -1.11
C VAL A 48 1.33 -3.23 -2.53
N SER A 49 2.45 -3.81 -2.96
CA SER A 49 2.92 -3.76 -4.34
C SER A 49 1.80 -4.15 -5.31
N SER A 50 1.69 -3.43 -6.44
CA SER A 50 0.62 -3.64 -7.44
C SER A 50 -0.78 -3.17 -7.02
N SER A 51 -0.86 -2.17 -6.14
CA SER A 51 -2.14 -1.62 -5.67
C SER A 51 -2.27 -0.12 -5.95
N PRO A 52 -3.39 0.36 -6.54
CA PRO A 52 -3.61 1.78 -6.80
C PRO A 52 -4.00 2.50 -5.50
N LEU A 53 -3.01 2.77 -4.64
CA LEU A 53 -3.20 3.46 -3.37
C LEU A 53 -2.94 4.96 -3.51
N SER A 54 -3.82 5.77 -2.94
CA SER A 54 -3.61 7.21 -2.78
C SER A 54 -2.66 7.49 -1.60
N GLY A 55 -1.92 8.59 -1.65
CA GLY A 55 -1.02 9.03 -0.58
C GLY A 55 -1.70 9.16 0.78
N GLU A 56 -2.98 9.55 0.82
CA GLU A 56 -3.77 9.59 2.07
C GLU A 56 -3.90 8.20 2.71
N SER A 57 -4.12 7.17 1.90
CA SER A 57 -4.28 5.80 2.39
C SER A 57 -2.97 5.30 3.01
N LEU A 58 -1.83 5.66 2.41
CA LEU A 58 -0.50 5.34 2.94
C LEU A 58 -0.21 6.09 4.24
N GLY A 59 -0.61 7.36 4.34
CA GLY A 59 -0.47 8.16 5.57
C GLY A 59 -1.17 7.51 6.76
N VAL A 60 -2.40 7.01 6.58
CA VAL A 60 -3.14 6.32 7.66
C VAL A 60 -2.39 5.07 8.14
N VAL A 61 -1.78 4.29 7.25
CA VAL A 61 -0.98 3.12 7.65
C VAL A 61 0.26 3.52 8.44
N GLY A 62 0.99 4.54 7.98
CA GLY A 62 2.16 5.06 8.68
C GLY A 62 1.83 5.57 10.08
N GLN A 63 0.65 6.19 10.27
CA GLN A 63 0.18 6.64 11.57
C GLN A 63 -0.25 5.48 12.50
N SER A 64 -0.71 4.37 11.92
CA SER A 64 -1.35 3.28 12.65
C SER A 64 -0.37 2.20 13.09
N CYS A 65 0.73 1.99 12.37
CA CYS A 65 1.66 0.87 12.58
C CYS A 65 3.03 1.36 13.10
N PRO A 66 3.20 1.61 14.41
CA PRO A 66 4.42 2.19 14.97
C PRO A 66 5.67 1.29 14.88
N ASN A 67 5.49 -0.02 14.69
CA ASN A 67 6.59 -1.00 14.59
C ASN A 67 6.84 -1.49 13.16
N LEU A 68 6.23 -0.85 12.15
CA LEU A 68 6.42 -1.23 10.76
C LEU A 68 7.85 -0.90 10.32
N LYS A 69 8.64 -1.94 10.02
CA LYS A 69 10.03 -1.81 9.57
C LYS A 69 10.12 -1.74 8.05
N THR A 70 9.21 -2.44 7.35
CA THR A 70 9.26 -2.57 5.90
C THR A 70 7.87 -2.35 5.31
N MET A 71 7.78 -1.37 4.42
CA MET A 71 6.59 -1.15 3.60
C MET A 71 7.01 -1.25 2.13
N LYS A 72 6.46 -2.24 1.41
CA LYS A 72 6.71 -2.41 -0.02
C LYS A 72 5.60 -1.73 -0.83
N LEU A 73 6.02 -0.78 -1.66
CA LEU A 73 5.20 -0.04 -2.59
C LEU A 73 5.78 -0.22 -4.00
N SER A 74 5.38 -1.26 -4.71
CA SER A 74 5.70 -1.33 -6.14
C SER A 74 4.68 -0.49 -6.89
N HIS A 75 5.13 0.68 -7.33
CA HIS A 75 4.44 1.42 -8.36
C HIS A 75 4.57 0.59 -9.65
N VAL A 76 3.45 0.05 -10.15
CA VAL A 76 3.37 -0.20 -11.58
C VAL A 76 3.34 1.20 -12.19
N GLY A 77 4.53 1.76 -12.40
CA GLY A 77 4.67 2.89 -13.28
C GLY A 77 4.14 2.41 -14.61
N ASN A 78 2.94 2.86 -14.97
CA ASN A 78 2.61 2.98 -16.37
C ASN A 78 3.60 4.02 -16.91
N ILE A 79 4.80 3.56 -17.22
CA ILE A 79 5.65 4.17 -18.23
C ILE A 79 4.75 4.12 -19.46
N LEU A 80 4.06 5.22 -19.74
CA LEU A 80 3.58 5.49 -21.08
C LEU A 80 4.85 5.85 -21.86
N PRO A 81 5.37 5.00 -22.75
CA PRO A 81 6.35 5.46 -23.71
C PRO A 81 5.60 6.28 -24.78
N GLY A 82 6.23 7.37 -25.21
CA GLY A 82 5.86 8.07 -26.44
C GLY A 82 4.91 9.24 -26.23
N ASN A 83 5.47 10.44 -26.17
CA ASN A 83 5.63 11.21 -27.39
C ASN A 83 6.98 11.92 -27.29
N GLU A 84 7.98 11.40 -28.01
CA GLU A 84 9.11 12.21 -28.44
C GLU A 84 8.49 13.24 -29.39
N GLU A 85 8.38 14.49 -28.95
CA GLU A 85 8.17 15.62 -29.87
C GLU A 85 9.45 15.73 -30.72
N ASP A 86 9.43 15.04 -31.87
CA ASP A 86 10.26 15.36 -33.03
C ASP A 86 9.86 16.75 -33.49
N ASP A 87 10.43 17.77 -32.85
CA ASP A 87 10.47 19.13 -33.39
C ASP A 87 11.65 19.16 -34.38
N ASP A 88 11.41 18.61 -35.58
CA ASP A 88 12.16 18.94 -36.79
C ASP A 88 11.93 20.43 -37.09
N ASP A 89 12.62 21.34 -36.38
CA ASP A 89 12.66 22.74 -36.78
C ASP A 89 13.53 22.88 -38.04
N LEU A 90 12.77 23.06 -39.11
CA LEU A 90 13.12 23.28 -40.50
C LEU A 90 14.10 24.46 -40.67
N ALA A 91 15.36 24.17 -40.97
CA ALA A 91 16.27 25.16 -41.56
C ALA A 91 15.95 25.36 -43.06
N ILE A 92 15.17 26.39 -43.39
CA ILE A 92 15.17 27.05 -44.72
C ILE A 92 15.39 28.55 -44.53
#